data_AF-A0A818FH60-F1
#
_entry.id   AF-A0A818FH60-F1
#
_cell.length_a   1.000
_cell.length_b   1.000
_cell.length_c   1.000
_cell.angle_alpha   90.00
_cell.angle_beta   90.00
_cell.angle_gamma   90.00
#
_symmetry.space_group_name_H-M   'P 1'
#
loop_
_entity.id
_entity.type
_entity.pdbx_description
1 polymer ?
#
loop_
_entity_poly.entity_id
_entity_poly.type
_entity_poly.pdbx_seq_one_letter_code
_entity_poly.pdbx_strand_id
1 'polypeptide(L)' 'MASSTILPKVLCVMCNKGKGSFKCEGCSRMFCPKHSNDHRNELSKQLEEIVVIHDLTQQTLIQQIEDPQQHSLLNIINK' A
#
# COMPACT_ATOMS: atom_id res chain seq x y z
N MET A 1 -23.44 19.37 38.63
CA MET A 1 -22.13 19.54 37.97
C MET A 1 -22.25 19.00 36.55
N ALA A 2 -22.07 19.82 35.53
CA ALA A 2 -22.15 19.38 34.14
C ALA A 2 -20.84 18.69 33.76
N SER A 3 -20.86 17.37 33.59
CA SER A 3 -19.74 16.61 33.03
C SER A 3 -19.67 16.89 31.54
N SER A 4 -18.70 17.69 31.13
CA SER A 4 -18.31 17.83 29.72
C SER A 4 -17.75 16.51 29.24
N THR A 5 -18.54 15.76 28.47
CA THR A 5 -18.08 14.56 27.78
C THR A 5 -16.99 14.97 26.79
N ILE A 6 -15.73 14.68 27.10
CA ILE A 6 -14.61 14.89 26.19
C ILE A 6 -14.79 13.89 25.05
N LEU A 7 -15.43 14.30 23.94
CA LEU A 7 -15.36 13.50 22.73
C LEU A 7 -13.89 13.43 22.29
N PRO A 8 -13.33 12.23 22.05
CA PRO A 8 -11.99 12.10 21.54
C PRO A 8 -11.90 12.91 20.25
N LYS A 9 -11.09 13.97 20.26
CA LYS A 9 -10.89 14.80 19.08
C LYS A 9 -10.32 13.89 18.01
N VAL A 10 -11.05 13.70 16.91
CA VAL A 10 -10.58 12.86 15.83
C VAL A 10 -9.59 13.66 15.00
N LEU A 11 -8.30 13.43 15.22
CA LEU A 11 -7.21 14.20 14.64
C LEU A 11 -6.62 13.49 13.43
N CYS A 12 -6.19 14.28 12.45
CA CYS A 12 -5.39 13.77 11.33
C CYS A 12 -4.08 13.17 11.83
N VAL A 13 -3.75 11.95 11.43
CA VAL A 13 -2.50 11.27 11.81
C VAL A 13 -1.25 12.01 11.32
N MET A 14 -1.34 12.77 10.22
CA MET A 14 -0.18 13.45 9.62
C MET A 14 0.09 14.84 10.20
N CYS A 15 -0.93 15.58 10.63
CA CYS A 15 -0.76 16.98 11.05
C CYS A 15 -1.43 17.33 12.38
N ASN A 16 -2.06 16.35 13.04
CA ASN A 16 -2.74 16.48 14.32
C ASN A 16 -3.82 17.57 14.37
N LYS A 17 -4.38 17.95 13.21
CA LYS A 17 -5.50 18.91 13.10
C LYS A 17 -6.82 18.15 13.02
N GLY A 18 -7.85 18.66 13.71
CA GLY A 18 -9.13 17.97 13.91
C GLY A 18 -10.34 18.52 13.15
N LYS A 19 -10.17 19.40 12.16
CA LYS A 19 -11.31 19.90 11.37
C LYS A 19 -11.56 18.97 10.18
N GLY A 20 -12.67 18.24 10.20
CA GLY A 20 -13.15 17.41 9.08
C GLY A 20 -12.24 16.23 8.75
N SER A 21 -11.95 15.39 9.73
CA SER A 21 -11.14 14.18 9.52
C SER A 21 -12.01 13.01 9.00
N PHE A 22 -11.47 12.29 8.02
CA PHE A 22 -12.07 11.10 7.42
C PHE A 22 -11.30 9.85 7.80
N LYS A 23 -12.01 8.75 8.01
CA LYS A 23 -11.40 7.45 8.25
C LYS A 23 -11.16 6.77 6.92
N CYS A 24 -9.93 6.33 6.69
CA CYS A 24 -9.63 5.35 5.67
C CYS A 24 -10.07 3.98 6.20
N GLU A 25 -11.09 3.35 5.61
CA GLU A 25 -11.54 2.02 6.09
C GLU A 25 -10.50 0.92 5.82
N GLY A 26 -9.72 1.02 4.74
CA GLY A 26 -8.69 0.02 4.44
C GLY A 26 -7.53 0.00 5.44
N CYS A 27 -7.18 1.15 6.01
CA CYS A 27 -6.02 1.32 6.87
C CYS A 27 -6.36 1.75 8.30
N SER A 28 -7.64 2.01 8.58
CA SER A 28 -8.19 2.49 9.85
C SER A 28 -7.54 3.76 10.43
N ARG A 29 -6.90 4.56 9.57
CA ARG A 29 -6.25 5.84 9.95
C ARG A 29 -7.15 7.02 9.63
N MET A 30 -7.05 8.07 10.46
CA MET A 30 -7.80 9.32 10.30
C MET A 30 -6.95 10.37 9.58
N PHE A 31 -7.51 11.02 8.56
CA PHE A 31 -6.82 12.05 7.78
C PHE A 31 -7.69 13.29 7.59
N CYS A 32 -7.10 14.49 7.60
CA CYS A 32 -7.81 15.70 7.17
C CYS A 32 -7.95 15.71 5.63
N PRO A 33 -8.80 16.59 5.05
CA PRO A 33 -9.12 16.55 3.61
C PRO A 33 -7.88 16.63 2.70
N LYS A 34 -6.86 17.40 3.13
CA LYS A 34 -5.59 17.50 2.42
C LYS A 34 -4.82 16.17 2.44
N HIS A 35 -4.52 15.65 3.64
CA HIS A 35 -3.73 14.43 3.79
C HIS A 35 -4.50 13.16 3.39
N SER A 36 -5.83 13.20 3.29
CA SER A 36 -6.59 12.10 2.71
C SER A 36 -6.33 11.97 1.21
N ASN A 37 -6.12 13.10 0.51
CA ASN A 37 -5.76 13.06 -0.90
C ASN A 37 -4.31 12.60 -1.09
N ASP A 38 -3.38 13.11 -0.27
CA ASP A 38 -1.98 12.66 -0.27
C ASP A 38 -1.89 11.15 0.00
N HIS A 39 -2.66 10.66 0.98
CA HIS A 39 -2.73 9.24 1.30
C HIS A 39 -3.28 8.39 0.14
N ARG A 40 -4.32 8.87 -0.56
CA ARG A 40 -4.85 8.17 -1.74
C ARG A 40 -3.83 8.10 -2.87
N ASN A 41 -3.11 9.19 -3.12
CA ASN A 41 -2.06 9.21 -4.15
C ASN A 41 -0.94 8.22 -3.82
N GLU A 42 -0.56 8.12 -2.54
CA GLU A 42 0.43 7.14 -2.08
C GLU A 42 -0.06 5.70 -2.28
N LEU A 43 -1.33 5.40 -1.96
CA LEU A 43 -1.92 4.09 -2.23
C LEU A 43 -1.95 3.75 -3.72
N SER A 44 -2.23 4.73 -4.59
CA SER A 44 -2.19 4.51 -6.04
C SER A 44 -0.79 4.14 -6.52
N LYS A 45 0.25 4.81 -6.02
CA LYS A 45 1.64 4.48 -6.36
C LYS A 45 2.02 3.06 -5.92
N GLN A 46 1.65 2.69 -4.70
CA GLN A 46 1.90 1.33 -4.20
C GLN A 46 1.19 0.28 -5.05
N LEU A 47 -0.03 0.56 -5.52
CA LEU A 47 -0.76 -0.33 -6.42
C LEU A 47 -0.05 -0.45 -7.77
N GLU A 48 0.39 0.67 -8.36
CA GLU A 48 1.16 0.66 -9.61
C GLU A 48 2.44 -0.18 -9.49
N GLU A 49 3.18 -0.04 -8.38
CA GLU A 49 4.36 -0.86 -8.09
C GLU A 49 4.02 -2.35 -8.02
N ILE A 50 2.94 -2.71 -7.32
CA ILE A 50 2.48 -4.11 -7.22
C ILE A 50 2.14 -4.67 -8.60
N VAL A 51 1.45 -3.91 -9.46
CA VAL A 51 1.10 -4.33 -10.81
C VAL A 51 2.36 -4.57 -11.65
N VAL A 52 3.33 -3.65 -11.59
CA VAL A 52 4.61 -3.82 -12.30
C VAL A 52 5.34 -5.08 -11.83
N ILE A 53 5.43 -5.31 -10.52
CA ILE A 53 6.10 -6.50 -9.96
C ILE A 53 5.37 -7.77 -10.38
N HIS A 54 4.03 -7.76 -10.35
CA HIS A 54 3.20 -8.87 -10.79
C HIS A 54 3.50 -9.24 -12.24
N ASP A 55 3.47 -8.26 -13.14
CA ASP A 55 3.66 -8.47 -14.58
C ASP A 55 5.08 -8.98 -14.88
N LEU A 56 6.10 -8.41 -14.23
CA LEU A 56 7.48 -8.88 -14.35
C LEU A 56 7.63 -10.32 -13.83
N THR A 57 6.98 -10.65 -12.72
CA THR A 57 7.01 -12.00 -12.15
C THR A 57 6.34 -12.99 -13.10
N GLN A 58 5.16 -12.65 -13.64
CA GLN A 58 4.45 -13.48 -14.60
C GLN A 58 5.28 -13.70 -15.88
N GLN A 59 5.88 -12.64 -16.42
CA GLN A 59 6.77 -12.73 -17.58
C GLN A 59 7.98 -13.64 -17.30
N THR A 60 8.61 -13.49 -16.13
CA THR A 60 9.75 -14.31 -15.72
C THR A 60 9.35 -15.79 -15.63
N LEU A 61 8.19 -16.09 -15.05
CA LEU A 61 7.69 -17.47 -14.95
C LEU A 61 7.39 -18.09 -16.32
N ILE A 62 6.77 -17.33 -17.22
CA ILE A 62 6.49 -17.79 -18.59
C ILE A 62 7.80 -18.10 -19.32
N GLN A 63 8.77 -17.19 -19.27
CA GLN A 63 10.08 -17.39 -19.90
C GLN A 63 10.80 -18.62 -19.35
N GLN A 64 10.72 -18.88 -18.05
CA GLN A 64 11.30 -20.07 -17.41
C GLN A 64 10.62 -21.38 -17.83
N ILE A 65 9.33 -21.35 -18.14
CA ILE A 65 8.59 -22.51 -18.64
C ILE A 65 8.95 -22.78 -20.12
N GLU A 66 9.05 -21.72 -20.93
CA GLU A 66 9.35 -21.82 -22.36
C GLU A 66 10.80 -22.23 -22.64
N ASP A 67 11.76 -21.82 -21.80
CA ASP A 67 13.16 -22.25 -21.87
C ASP A 67 13.63 -22.87 -20.54
N PRO A 68 13.32 -24.17 -20.31
CA PRO A 68 13.72 -24.86 -19.09
C PRO A 68 15.24 -24.87 -18.87
N GLN A 69 16.06 -24.80 -19.92
CA GLN A 69 17.52 -24.85 -19.83
C GLN A 69 18.11 -23.56 -19.20
N GLN A 70 17.37 -22.45 -19.22
CA GLN A 70 17.76 -21.20 -18.54
C GLN A 70 17.24 -21.08 -17.12
N HIS A 71 16.57 -22.12 -16.60
CA HIS A 71 16.16 -22.14 -15.21
C HIS A 71 17.42 -22.09 -14.32
N SER A 72 17.55 -21.03 -13.52
CA SER A 72 18.74 -20.78 -12.68
C SER A 72 19.11 -21.97 -11.78
N LEU A 73 18.11 -22.77 -11.40
CA LEU A 73 18.29 -24.02 -10.65
C LEU A 73 19.00 -25.12 -11.45
N LEU A 74 18.77 -25.26 -12.76
CA LEU A 74 19.46 -26.28 -13.58
C LEU A 74 20.94 -25.96 -13.77
N ASN A 75 21.30 -24.67 -13.78
CA ASN A 75 22.69 -24.23 -13.86
C ASN A 75 23.50 -24.55 -12.57
N ILE A 76 22.81 -24.83 -11.46
CA ILE A 76 23.41 -25.25 -10.19
C ILE A 76 23.55 -26.77 -10.12
N ILE A 77 22.63 -27.53 -10.73
CA ILE A 77 22.63 -29.01 -10.70
C ILE A 77 23.68 -29.62 -11.64
N ASN A 78 24.04 -28.94 -12.73
CA ASN A 78 25.07 -29.38 -13.68
C ASN A 78 26.51 -28.98 -13.28
N LYS A 79 26.76 -28.69 -12.00
CA LYS A 79 28.09 -28.42 -11.44
C LYS A 79 28.58 -29.60 -10.62
#